data_AF-A0AAQ3V891-F1
#
_entry.id   AF-A0AAQ3V891-F1
#
_cell.length_a   1.000
_cell.length_b   1.000
_cell.length_c   1.000
_cell.angle_alpha   90.00
_cell.angle_beta   90.00
_cell.angle_gamma   90.00
#
_symmetry.space_group_name_H-M   'P 1'
#
loop_
_entity.id
_entity.type
_entity.pdbx_description
1 polymer ?
#
loop_
_entity_poly.entity_id
_entity_poly.type
_entity_poly.pdbx_seq_one_letter_code
_entity_poly.pdbx_strand_id
1 'polypeptide(L)'
;MNAHVKIGQEIARQRSLPEIVAEYEAKAQAISDGLRACGKANLDLQTTATLAGVYGDTHLDFKLPSERELHAHLLKSAWLHAYAGVQHRHPLVADR
;
A
#
# COMPACT_ATOMS: atom_id res chain seq x y z
N MET A 1 -2.56 -26.01 -11.88
CA MET A 1 -1.76 -24.92 -11.30
C MET A 1 -2.55 -23.63 -11.44
N ASN A 2 -3.08 -23.08 -10.35
CA ASN A 2 -3.60 -21.71 -10.27
C ASN A 2 -3.29 -21.18 -8.88
N ALA A 3 -2.16 -20.49 -8.76
CA ALA A 3 -1.65 -19.88 -7.54
C ALA A 3 -2.18 -18.45 -7.34
N HIS A 4 -3.47 -18.25 -7.62
CA HIS A 4 -4.18 -17.04 -7.25
C HIS A 4 -5.17 -17.43 -6.14
N VAL A 5 -5.30 -16.59 -5.11
CA VAL A 5 -6.20 -16.76 -3.95
C VAL A 5 -5.64 -17.59 -2.78
N LYS A 6 -4.49 -17.21 -2.23
CA LYS A 6 -4.16 -17.48 -0.81
C LYS A 6 -3.46 -16.32 -0.07
N ILE A 7 -3.59 -15.09 -0.55
CA ILE A 7 -3.13 -13.90 0.22
C ILE A 7 -4.25 -13.38 1.16
N GLY A 8 -5.50 -13.83 0.99
CA GLY A 8 -6.64 -13.35 1.77
C GLY A 8 -6.87 -14.03 3.13
N GLN A 9 -6.05 -15.01 3.53
CA GLN A 9 -6.28 -15.85 4.72
C GLN A 9 -5.10 -15.93 5.69
N GLU A 10 -4.10 -15.05 5.59
CA GLU A 10 -3.25 -14.80 6.75
C GLU A 10 -4.10 -14.02 7.75
N ILE A 11 -4.76 -14.78 8.62
CA ILE A 11 -5.48 -14.39 9.83
C ILE A 11 -5.18 -12.93 10.18
N ALA A 12 -6.13 -12.04 9.92
CA ALA A 12 -6.09 -10.69 10.46
C ALA A 12 -6.09 -10.85 11.98
N ARG A 13 -4.89 -10.94 12.57
CA ARG A 13 -4.71 -10.85 14.03
C ARG A 13 -5.52 -9.63 14.44
N GLN A 14 -6.45 -9.81 15.38
CA GLN A 14 -7.26 -8.71 15.88
C GLN A 14 -6.31 -7.63 16.38
N ARG A 15 -6.11 -6.59 15.57
CA ARG A 15 -5.25 -5.47 15.92
C ARG A 15 -6.06 -4.47 16.71
N SER A 16 -5.45 -3.94 17.75
CA SER A 16 -6.05 -2.87 18.52
C SER A 16 -6.07 -1.58 17.69
N LEU A 17 -7.04 -0.69 17.95
CA LEU A 17 -7.11 0.61 17.28
C LEU A 17 -5.81 1.43 17.45
N PRO A 18 -5.17 1.48 18.64
CA PRO A 18 -3.90 2.20 18.79
C PRO A 18 -2.78 1.69 17.88
N GLU A 19 -2.68 0.37 17.68
CA GLU A 19 -1.67 -0.21 16.78
C GLU A 19 -1.95 0.17 15.31
N ILE A 20 -3.22 0.16 14.90
CA ILE A 20 -3.63 0.56 13.55
C ILE A 20 -3.28 2.03 13.29
N VAL A 21 -3.56 2.92 14.26
CA VAL A 21 -3.24 4.35 14.16
C VAL A 21 -1.74 4.59 14.09
N ALA A 22 -0.95 3.96 14.98
CA ALA A 22 0.50 4.10 14.97
C ALA A 22 1.13 3.66 13.64
N GLU A 23 0.67 2.52 13.09
CA GLU A 23 1.13 2.07 11.77
C GLU A 23 0.68 2.99 10.63
N TYR A 24 -0.56 3.48 10.68
CA TYR A 24 -1.07 4.43 9.71
C TYR A 24 -0.21 5.70 9.65
N GLU A 25 0.08 6.30 10.80
CA GLU A 25 0.88 7.52 10.88
C GLU A 25 2.31 7.30 10.35
N ALA A 26 2.97 6.22 10.79
CA ALA A 26 4.30 5.88 10.32
C ALA A 26 4.34 5.70 8.79
N LYS A 27 3.34 5.00 8.22
CA LYS A 27 3.24 4.78 6.78
C LYS A 27 2.89 6.06 6.03
N ALA A 28 1.99 6.89 6.57
CA ALA A 28 1.59 8.15 5.96
C ALA A 28 2.79 9.11 5.82
N GLN A 29 3.66 9.17 6.83
CA GLN A 29 4.90 9.95 6.78
C GLN A 29 5.89 9.41 5.74
N ALA A 30 5.90 8.09 5.51
CA ALA A 30 6.83 7.44 4.58
C ALA A 30 6.41 7.52 3.09
N ILE A 31 5.17 7.92 2.78
CA ILE A 31 4.66 7.93 1.39
C ILE A 31 5.49 8.86 0.50
N SER A 32 5.73 10.10 0.94
CA SER A 32 6.42 11.10 0.12
C SER A 32 7.87 10.68 -0.17
N ASP A 33 8.56 10.09 0.81
CA ASP A 33 9.93 9.59 0.64
C ASP A 33 9.97 8.37 -0.28
N GLY A 34 8.98 7.47 -0.20
CA GLY A 34 8.84 6.35 -1.11
C GLY A 34 8.64 6.79 -2.57
N LEU A 35 7.78 7.77 -2.80
CA LEU A 35 7.57 8.34 -4.14
C LEU A 35 8.83 8.99 -4.69
N ARG A 36 9.59 9.72 -3.86
CA ARG A 36 10.87 10.32 -4.24
C ARG A 36 11.89 9.25 -4.64
N ALA A 37 11.99 8.18 -3.86
CA ALA A 37 12.89 7.07 -4.14
C ALA A 37 12.53 6.37 -5.46
N CYS A 38 11.25 6.12 -5.73
CA CYS A 38 10.82 5.54 -7.00
C CYS A 38 11.07 6.48 -8.19
N GLY A 39 10.83 7.78 -8.02
CA GLY A 39 11.14 8.77 -9.06
C GLY A 39 12.62 8.79 -9.43
N LYS A 40 13.50 8.72 -8.42
CA LYS A 40 14.94 8.58 -8.62
C LYS A 40 15.30 7.29 -9.36
N ALA A 41 14.76 6.15 -8.94
CA ALA A 41 15.03 4.86 -9.58
C ALA A 41 14.59 4.86 -11.05
N ASN A 42 13.46 5.48 -11.37
CA ASN A 42 12.98 5.62 -12.75
C ASN A 42 13.98 6.43 -13.61
N LEU A 43 14.49 7.55 -13.10
CA LEU A 43 15.50 8.36 -13.78
C LEU A 43 16.82 7.60 -13.98
N ASP A 44 17.26 6.86 -12.97
CA ASP A 44 18.50 6.07 -13.03
C ASP A 44 18.38 4.96 -14.10
N LEU A 45 17.21 4.32 -14.22
CA LEU A 45 16.93 3.33 -15.26
C LEU A 45 16.90 3.95 -16.66
N GLN A 46 16.25 5.10 -16.82
CA GLN A 46 16.24 5.82 -18.10
C GLN A 46 17.66 6.19 -18.54
N THR A 47 18.50 6.64 -17.61
CA THR A 47 19.90 6.96 -17.88
C THR A 47 20.68 5.73 -18.34
N THR A 48 20.53 4.61 -17.62
CA THR A 48 21.17 3.32 -17.95
C THR A 48 20.75 2.78 -19.31
N ALA A 49 19.49 3.02 -19.69
CA ALA A 49 18.93 2.57 -20.96
C ALA A 49 19.26 3.49 -22.14
N THR A 50 20.10 4.52 -21.96
CA THR A 50 20.52 5.43 -23.02
C THR A 50 21.99 5.26 -23.36
N LEU A 51 22.33 5.41 -24.64
CA LEU A 51 23.70 5.55 -25.13
C LEU A 51 23.89 6.97 -25.65
N ALA A 52 24.83 7.73 -25.07
CA ALA A 52 25.01 9.15 -25.36
C ALA A 52 23.71 9.99 -25.27
N GLY A 53 22.80 9.61 -24.36
CA GLY A 53 21.49 10.27 -24.19
C GLY A 53 20.44 9.91 -25.25
N VAL A 54 20.75 8.99 -26.17
CA VAL A 54 19.80 8.49 -27.16
C VAL A 54 19.12 7.24 -26.64
N TYR A 55 17.80 7.26 -26.61
CA TYR A 55 16.96 6.13 -26.28
C TYR A 55 16.70 5.27 -27.52
N GLY A 56 16.66 3.94 -27.35
CA GLY A 56 16.44 2.97 -28.44
C GLY A 56 14.99 2.88 -28.92
N ASP A 57 14.39 4.01 -29.30
CA ASP A 57 13.07 4.13 -29.94
C ASP A 57 11.86 3.69 -29.08
N THR A 58 12.07 3.35 -27.80
CA THR A 58 11.01 2.96 -26.86
C THR A 58 11.21 3.64 -25.51
N HIS A 59 10.28 4.48 -25.07
CA HIS A 59 10.33 5.08 -23.73
C HIS A 59 9.87 4.10 -22.64
N LEU A 60 10.55 4.10 -21.49
CA LEU A 60 10.03 3.47 -20.28
C LEU A 60 8.92 4.35 -19.70
N ASP A 61 7.66 4.00 -19.97
CA ASP A 61 6.51 4.65 -19.36
C ASP A 61 6.22 4.04 -17.98
N PHE A 62 6.88 4.59 -16.95
CA PHE A 62 6.65 4.21 -15.56
C PHE A 62 5.68 5.19 -14.89
N LYS A 63 4.40 4.81 -14.85
CA LYS A 63 3.36 5.62 -14.21
C LYS A 63 3.30 5.34 -12.71
N LEU A 64 3.78 6.28 -11.91
CA LEU A 64 3.63 6.26 -10.46
C LEU A 64 2.19 6.66 -10.05
N PRO A 65 1.62 6.02 -9.00
CA PRO A 65 0.41 6.53 -8.38
C PRO A 65 0.67 7.89 -7.75
N SER A 66 -0.37 8.72 -7.70
CA SER A 66 -0.30 9.98 -6.97
C SER A 66 -0.24 9.75 -5.47
N GLU A 67 0.38 10.69 -4.75
CA GLU A 67 0.41 10.70 -3.28
C GLU A 67 -1.01 10.61 -2.69
N ARG A 68 -1.96 11.35 -3.28
CA ARG A 68 -3.37 11.29 -2.90
C ARG A 68 -3.98 9.89 -3.02
N GLU A 69 -3.68 9.16 -4.10
CA GLU A 69 -4.16 7.79 -4.28
C GLU A 69 -3.55 6.84 -3.25
N LEU A 70 -2.26 7.00 -2.92
CA LEU A 70 -1.59 6.20 -1.89
C LEU A 70 -2.20 6.45 -0.51
N HIS A 71 -2.48 7.71 -0.15
CA HIS A 71 -3.19 8.04 1.09
C HIS A 71 -4.61 7.45 1.11
N ALA A 72 -5.35 7.52 0.01
CA ALA A 72 -6.69 6.93 -0.08
C ALA A 72 -6.66 5.41 0.12
N HIS A 73 -5.70 4.72 -0.48
CA HIS A 73 -5.51 3.28 -0.28
C HIS A 73 -5.12 2.94 1.16
N LEU A 74 -4.21 3.70 1.76
CA LEU A 74 -3.81 3.51 3.15
C LEU A 74 -5.00 3.68 4.11
N LEU A 75 -5.79 4.74 3.91
CA LEU A 75 -7.00 4.99 4.69
C LEU A 75 -8.02 3.84 4.54
N LYS A 76 -8.26 3.39 3.30
CA LYS A 76 -9.15 2.26 3.03
C LYS A 76 -8.67 0.99 3.74
N SER A 77 -7.36 0.73 3.73
CA SER A 77 -6.76 -0.39 4.44
C SER A 77 -6.98 -0.29 5.96
N ALA A 78 -6.75 0.88 6.55
CA ALA A 78 -6.95 1.11 7.98
C ALA A 78 -8.42 0.88 8.38
N TRP A 79 -9.37 1.35 7.56
CA TRP A 79 -10.80 1.12 7.78
C TRP A 79 -11.18 -0.36 7.78
N LEU A 80 -10.64 -1.15 6.86
CA LEU A 80 -10.92 -2.58 6.80
C LEU A 80 -10.46 -3.31 8.08
N HIS A 81 -9.30 -2.94 8.61
CA HIS A 81 -8.81 -3.50 9.88
C HIS A 81 -9.63 -3.06 11.09
N ALA A 82 -9.99 -1.78 11.17
CA ALA A 82 -10.83 -1.27 12.24
C ALA A 82 -12.22 -1.93 12.25
N TYR A 83 -12.86 -2.02 11.07
CA TYR A 83 -14.18 -2.64 10.91
C TYR A 83 -14.17 -4.13 11.26
N ALA A 84 -13.17 -4.88 10.80
CA ALA A 84 -13.01 -6.28 11.16
C ALA A 84 -12.91 -6.47 12.68
N GLY A 85 -12.17 -5.60 13.39
CA GLY A 85 -12.08 -5.61 14.84
C GLY A 85 -13.41 -5.36 15.56
N VAL A 86 -14.27 -4.49 15.01
CA VAL A 86 -15.61 -4.19 15.56
C VAL A 86 -16.57 -5.38 15.40
N GLN A 87 -16.61 -6.01 14.22
CA GLN A 87 -17.50 -7.14 13.96
C GLN A 87 -17.23 -8.34 14.88
N HIS A 88 -15.96 -8.61 15.20
CA HIS A 88 -15.60 -9.72 16.10
C HIS A 88 -15.81 -9.39 17.58
N ARG A 89 -15.95 -8.12 17.96
CA ARG A 89 -16.19 -7.68 19.34
C ARG A 89 -17.67 -7.65 19.72
N HIS A 90 -18.60 -7.79 18.77
CA HIS A 90 -20.03 -7.82 19.10
C HIS A 90 -20.39 -9.17 19.73
N PRO A 91 -20.68 -9.26 21.05
CA PRO A 91 -21.39 -10.43 21.56
C PRO A 91 -22.78 -10.39 20.94
N LEU A 92 -23.23 -11.50 20.36
CA LEU A 92 -24.68 -11.70 20.25
C LEU A 92 -25.23 -11.48 21.65
N VAL A 93 -26.03 -10.43 21.81
CA VAL A 93 -26.97 -10.31 22.91
C VAL A 93 -27.91 -11.49 22.74
N ALA A 94 -27.53 -12.63 23.30
CA ALA A 94 -28.40 -13.75 23.55
C ALA A 94 -29.29 -13.31 24.71
N ASP A 95 -30.51 -12.99 24.32
CA ASP A 95 -31.66 -12.70 25.15
C ASP A 95 -31.88 -13.81 26.20
N ARG A 96 -32.03 -13.38 27.47
CA ARG A 96 -32.49 -14.08 28.70
C ARG A 96 -31.53 -14.97 29.50
#